data_AF-A0A060C256-F1
#
_entry.id   AF-A0A060C256-F1
#
_cell.length_a   1.000
_cell.length_b   1.000
_cell.length_c   1.000
_cell.angle_alpha   90.00
_cell.angle_beta   90.00
_cell.angle_gamma   90.00
#
_symmetry.space_group_name_H-M   'P 1'
#
loop_
_entity.id
_entity.type
_entity.pdbx_description
1 polymer ?
#
loop_
_entity_poly.entity_id
_entity_poly.type
_entity_poly.pdbx_seq_one_letter_code
_entity_poly.pdbx_strand_id
1 'polypeptide(L)' 'MKILFVASEVAPFIKTGGLADVAGSLPPCLAQKGHDVRVALPLYAGIGDQWRSQMTY' A
#
# COMPACT_ATOMS: atom_id res chain seq x y z
N MET A 1 0.98 -5.81 17.26
CA MET A 1 1.06 -4.34 17.33
C MET A 1 0.18 -3.74 16.22
N LYS A 2 -0.25 -2.49 16.36
CA LYS A 2 -0.96 -1.75 15.30
C LYS A 2 0.04 -0.87 14.55
N ILE A 3 0.15 -1.02 13.24
CA ILE A 3 1.17 -0.36 12.42
C ILE A 3 0.49 0.27 11.20
N LEU A 4 0.67 1.57 11.01
CA LEU A 4 0.24 2.29 9.82
C LEU A 4 1.48 2.70 9.02
N PHE A 5 1.63 2.14 7.82
CA PHE A 5 2.60 2.61 6.83
C PHE A 5 1.99 3.77 6.05
N VAL A 6 2.70 4.89 5.99
CA VAL A 6 2.34 6.03 5.15
C VAL A 6 3.48 6.24 4.17
N ALA A 7 3.20 6.14 2.87
CA ALA A 7 4.19 6.27 1.82
C ALA A 7 3.62 6.99 0.61
N SER A 8 4.49 7.65 -0.15
CA SER A 8 4.13 8.26 -1.44
C SER A 8 3.95 7.24 -2.56
N GLU A 9 4.50 6.02 -2.40
CA GLU A 9 4.48 4.97 -3.43
C GLU A 9 4.31 3.59 -2.79
N VAL A 10 3.48 2.76 -3.42
CA VAL A 10 3.15 1.40 -2.95
C VAL A 10 2.82 0.53 -4.16
N ALA A 11 3.58 -0.54 -4.40
CA ALA A 11 3.24 -1.52 -5.41
C ALA A 11 2.01 -2.36 -4.97
N PRO A 12 1.05 -2.68 -5.87
CA PRO A 12 1.04 -2.44 -7.32
C PRO A 12 0.31 -1.13 -7.73
N PHE A 13 -0.03 -0.24 -6.79
CA PHE A 13 -0.86 0.94 -7.07
C PHE A 13 -0.09 2.07 -7.75
N ILE A 14 1.03 2.49 -7.17
CA ILE A 14 1.90 3.56 -7.69
C ILE A 14 3.35 3.16 -7.44
N LYS A 15 4.17 3.21 -8.49
CA LYS A 15 5.58 2.88 -8.42
C LYS A 15 6.41 3.79 -9.33
N THR A 16 7.39 4.45 -8.75
CA THR A 16 8.47 5.14 -9.47
C THR A 16 9.83 4.48 -9.17
N GLY A 17 10.01 3.93 -7.96
CA GLY A 17 11.27 3.30 -7.56
C GLY A 17 11.15 2.27 -6.43
N GLY A 18 12.27 2.04 -5.73
CA GLY A 18 12.39 0.99 -4.71
C GLY A 18 11.56 1.22 -3.44
N LEU A 19 11.11 2.45 -3.17
CA LEU A 19 10.19 2.72 -2.06
C LEU A 19 8.89 1.92 -2.22
N ALA A 20 8.34 1.89 -3.43
CA ALA A 20 7.11 1.16 -3.73
C ALA A 20 7.24 -0.35 -3.47
N ASP A 21 8.43 -0.91 -3.72
CA ASP A 21 8.72 -2.32 -3.49
C ASP A 21 8.76 -2.64 -1.99
N VAL A 22 9.41 -1.80 -1.19
CA VAL A 22 9.45 -1.97 0.27
C VAL A 22 8.06 -1.78 0.87
N ALA A 23 7.36 -0.71 0.49
CA ALA A 23 6.02 -0.42 0.98
C ALA A 23 4.96 -1.43 0.50
N GLY A 24 5.19 -2.12 -0.62
CA GLY A 24 4.34 -3.21 -1.09
C GLY A 24 4.63 -4.58 -0.47
N SER A 25 5.89 -4.85 -0.10
CA SER A 25 6.33 -6.20 0.35
C SER A 25 6.46 -6.36 1.86
N LEU A 26 6.90 -5.33 2.58
CA LEU A 26 7.11 -5.42 4.03
C LEU A 26 5.79 -5.48 4.83
N PRO A 27 4.75 -4.67 4.54
CA PRO A 27 3.51 -4.71 5.31
C PRO A 27 2.82 -6.08 5.33
N PRO A 28 2.69 -6.80 4.19
CA PRO A 28 2.18 -8.17 4.20
C PRO A 28 3.01 -9.14 5.05
N CYS A 29 4.34 -9.02 5.03
CA CYS A 29 5.22 -9.85 5.86
C CYS A 29 5.00 -9.61 7.36
N LEU A 30 4.85 -8.35 7.77
CA LEU A 30 4.52 -8.01 9.16
C LEU A 30 3.12 -8.47 9.56
N ALA A 31 2.15 -8.40 8.64
CA ALA A 31 0.81 -8.93 8.88
C ALA A 31 0.83 -10.45 9.09
N GLN A 32 1.62 -11.19 8.30
CA GLN A 32 1.82 -12.64 8.49
C GLN A 32 2.46 -12.99 9.84
N LYS A 33 3.21 -12.06 10.45
CA LYS A 33 3.75 -12.20 11.82
C LYS A 33 2.75 -11.84 12.93
N GLY A 34 1.47 -11.65 12.59
CA GLY A 34 0.40 -11.38 13.56
C GLY A 34 0.29 -9.90 13.97
N HIS A 35 0.79 -8.98 13.16
CA HIS A 35 0.57 -7.55 13.37
C HIS A 35 -0.66 -7.05 12.60
N ASP A 36 -1.38 -6.08 13.17
CA ASP A 36 -2.44 -5.37 12.46
C ASP A 36 -1.77 -4.24 11.67
N VAL A 37 -1.72 -4.41 10.34
CA VAL A 37 -0.99 -3.53 9.44
C VAL A 37 -1.93 -2.90 8.43
N ARG A 38 -1.79 -1.59 8.25
CA ARG A 38 -2.48 -0.80 7.23
C ARG A 38 -1.46 -0.01 6.42
N VAL A 39 -1.80 0.29 5.17
CA VAL A 39 -1.01 1.14 4.28
C VAL A 39 -1.90 2.27 3.79
N ALA A 40 -1.41 3.50 3.93
CA ALA A 40 -2.03 4.70 3.38
C ALA A 40 -1.13 5.29 2.30
N LEU A 41 -1.73 5.57 1.15
CA LEU A 41 -1.11 6.31 0.05
C LEU A 41 -2.09 7.37 -0.48
N PRO A 42 -1.60 8.45 -1.09
CA PRO A 42 -2.47 9.37 -1.81
C PRO A 42 -3.21 8.68 -2.96
N LEU A 43 -4.46 9.07 -3.20
CA LEU A 43 -5.29 8.55 -4.29
C LEU A 43 -4.88 9.20 -5.63
N TYR A 44 -3.68 8.87 -6.13
CA TYR A 44 -3.15 9.40 -7.37
C TYR A 44 -3.99 9.02 -8.60
N ALA A 45 -4.06 9.91 -9.59
CA ALA A 45 -4.74 9.67 -10.86
C ALA A 45 -4.22 8.41 -11.59
N GLY A 46 -2.94 8.07 -11.42
CA GLY A 46 -2.31 6.88 -12.03
C GLY A 46 -2.76 5.54 -11.46
N ILE A 47 -3.55 5.50 -10.39
CA ILE A 47 -4.13 4.26 -9.87
C ILE A 47 -5.21 3.78 -10.84
N GLY A 48 -5.01 2.59 -11.42
CA GLY A 48 -5.89 2.02 -12.44
C GLY A 48 -7.32 1.73 -11.97
N ASP A 49 -8.27 1.75 -12.90
CA ASP A 49 -9.71 1.62 -12.64
C ASP A 49 -10.09 0.28 -11.99
N GLN A 50 -9.33 -0.79 -12.27
CA GLN A 50 -9.52 -2.09 -11.62
C GLN A 50 -9.38 -2.00 -10.10
N TRP A 51 -8.57 -1.06 -9.59
CA TRP A 51 -8.42 -0.83 -8.16
C TRP A 51 -9.44 0.17 -7.65
N ARG A 52 -9.68 1.26 -8.41
CA ARG A 52 -10.64 2.31 -8.04
C ARG A 52 -12.06 1.77 -7.87
N SER A 53 -12.49 0.86 -8.75
CA SER A 53 -13.80 0.22 -8.70
C SER A 53 -14.05 -0.63 -7.43
N GLN A 54 -12.99 -1.02 -6.72
CA GLN A 54 -13.07 -1.77 -5.46
C GLN A 54 -13.04 -0.85 -4.23
N MET A 55 -12.79 0.44 -4.40
CA MET A 55 -12.70 1.39 -3.29
C MET A 55 -14.09 1.71 -2.74
N THR A 56 -14.19 1.78 -1.43
CA THR A 56 -15.41 2.12 -0.69
C THR A 56 -15.15 3.36 0.18
N TYR A 57 -16.21 4.11 0.48
CA TYR A 57 -16.18 5.30 1.33
C TYR A 57 -16.58 4.98 2.77
#